data_AF-A0A0L1IR40-F1
#
_entry.id   AF-A0A0L1IR40-F1
#
_cell.length_a   1.000
_cell.length_b   1.000
_cell.length_c   1.000
_cell.angle_alpha   90.00
_cell.angle_beta   90.00
_cell.angle_gamma   90.00
#
_symmetry.space_group_name_H-M   'P 1'
#
loop_
_entity.id
_entity.type
_entity.pdbx_description
1 polymer ?
#
loop_
_entity_poly.entity_id
_entity_poly.type
_entity_poly.pdbx_seq_one_letter_code
_entity_poly.pdbx_strand_id
1 'polypeptide(L)'
;MIWTEGLGLAVTLLSVWKVSVVEHNITSDSYFYELFEPVCPSPIGNGTGDWAEAYAKARAFISQLTLEENNNLTYGISTTSNACSGVVAGIPRLGFPRLCFEHAGNGVRYADFVNNYPSGIHVGASRNKSLAYDRACGVMGGEGAKGMQAQGVIASVKQELYSKAVDDAGNYTIEAVSSNIDNKTIQELYLWPFRDSIKAEAGNIMCSYNRVNNSFGCQNSTTMNGLPKTELGFSGFTVSDWNAQHSGVAASIAGLDMAMPDGQKYWGNNFTEAYANGGISVAHLDNMPMIISAWYKMGQDGATYPAPGVGVPYNIRAPHRIVNALDTDAKPTLFEGAVEGHVLVKNTNDVLPLKSPSYCPSSATTPKPLLSAVSQVEETFGTINFASTMLEQPYDFQVAFNGTVTGGGGSGSNTGPYISAPLDALQQRASQDNTVIMWDTENTDDYMALMEGSDACLVFINAFCYESSIPFTDHQVMDNRR
;
A
#
# COMPACT_ATOMS: atom_id res chain seq x y z
N MET A 1 62.23 45.79 -32.54
CA MET A 1 62.47 44.54 -31.80
C MET A 1 61.39 44.47 -30.73
N ILE A 2 60.36 43.62 -30.97
CA ILE A 2 59.46 42.97 -29.99
C ILE A 2 58.66 43.96 -29.11
N TRP A 3 57.34 44.10 -29.21
CA TRP A 3 56.32 43.08 -28.91
C TRP A 3 54.99 43.41 -29.60
N THR A 4 54.42 42.37 -30.21
CA THR A 4 53.07 42.25 -30.72
C THR A 4 52.14 41.70 -29.64
N GLU A 5 50.84 41.93 -29.84
CA GLU A 5 49.66 41.26 -29.25
C GLU A 5 49.21 41.76 -27.85
N GLY A 6 47.95 42.15 -27.61
CA GLY A 6 46.77 42.19 -28.46
C GLY A 6 45.56 42.69 -27.64
N LEU A 7 44.91 43.73 -28.17
CA LEU A 7 43.49 44.09 -28.08
C LEU A 7 42.77 43.98 -26.72
N GLY A 8 42.56 45.15 -26.12
CA GLY A 8 41.49 45.39 -25.14
C GLY A 8 40.12 45.58 -25.79
N LEU A 9 39.10 45.32 -24.96
CA LEU A 9 37.73 45.85 -24.98
C LEU A 9 36.85 45.51 -26.18
N ALA A 10 36.15 44.37 -26.08
CA ALA A 10 34.82 44.19 -26.63
C ALA A 10 33.85 43.88 -25.47
N VAL A 11 33.19 44.93 -24.97
CA VAL A 11 32.03 44.81 -24.07
C VAL A 11 30.84 44.42 -24.94
N THR A 12 30.43 43.15 -24.87
CA THR A 12 29.17 42.70 -25.46
C THR A 12 28.17 42.46 -24.34
N LEU A 13 27.13 43.31 -24.31
CA LEU A 13 25.96 43.23 -23.46
C LEU A 13 25.23 41.89 -23.67
N LEU A 14 25.45 40.94 -22.77
CA LEU A 14 24.52 39.83 -22.54
C LEU A 14 23.53 40.30 -21.47
N SER A 15 22.42 40.87 -21.93
CA SER A 15 21.24 41.10 -21.11
C SER A 15 20.75 39.76 -20.57
N VAL A 16 21.03 39.51 -19.28
CA VAL A 16 20.39 38.44 -18.52
C VAL A 16 18.91 38.79 -18.45
N TRP A 17 18.10 38.20 -19.33
CA TRP A 17 16.66 38.11 -19.10
C TRP A 17 16.49 37.26 -17.85
N LYS A 18 16.38 37.91 -16.69
CA LYS A 18 15.75 37.29 -15.52
C LYS A 18 14.34 36.93 -15.95
N VAL A 19 14.11 35.66 -16.27
CA VAL A 19 12.76 35.11 -16.20
C VAL A 19 12.39 35.18 -14.73
N SER A 20 11.74 36.27 -14.33
CA SER A 20 11.03 36.33 -13.08
C SER A 20 9.94 35.28 -13.17
N VAL A 21 10.14 34.14 -12.49
CA VAL A 21 9.04 33.24 -12.15
C VAL A 21 8.11 34.08 -11.29
N VAL A 22 6.96 34.46 -11.83
CA VAL A 22 5.91 35.10 -11.04
C VAL A 22 5.42 34.02 -10.08
N GLU A 23 5.82 34.12 -8.83
CA GLU A 23 5.28 33.31 -7.75
C GLU A 23 3.84 33.81 -7.54
N HIS A 24 2.89 33.18 -8.23
CA HIS A 24 1.48 33.44 -8.00
C HIS A 24 1.15 32.94 -6.59
N ASN A 25 0.93 33.87 -5.67
CA ASN A 25 0.41 33.53 -4.35
C ASN A 25 -1.02 33.03 -4.53
N ILE A 26 -1.21 31.71 -4.54
CA ILE A 26 -2.51 31.07 -4.72
C ILE A 26 -3.29 31.24 -3.41
N THR A 27 -4.26 32.17 -3.41
CA THR A 27 -5.09 32.47 -2.24
C THR A 27 -6.48 31.84 -2.31
N SER A 28 -6.79 31.09 -3.37
CA SER A 28 -8.10 30.46 -3.56
C SER A 28 -7.97 29.08 -4.18
N ASP A 29 -8.73 28.13 -3.62
CA ASP A 29 -8.85 26.77 -4.15
C ASP A 29 -9.45 26.71 -5.55
N SER A 30 -10.11 27.79 -6.00
CA SER A 30 -10.72 27.83 -7.33
C SER A 30 -9.70 27.65 -8.45
N TYR A 31 -8.46 28.09 -8.21
CA TYR A 31 -7.33 27.91 -9.11
C TYR A 31 -7.11 26.43 -9.47
N PHE A 32 -7.30 25.51 -8.52
CA PHE A 32 -7.01 24.10 -8.73
C PHE A 32 -8.11 23.37 -9.50
N TYR A 33 -9.37 23.85 -9.47
CA TYR A 33 -10.45 23.24 -10.27
C TYR A 33 -10.21 23.34 -11.78
N GLU A 34 -9.45 24.35 -12.22
CA GLU A 34 -9.15 24.60 -13.64
C GLU A 34 -7.89 23.88 -14.13
N LEU A 35 -7.13 23.23 -13.24
CA LEU A 35 -5.88 22.57 -13.62
C LEU A 35 -6.08 21.28 -14.40
N PHE A 36 -7.26 20.65 -14.30
CA PHE A 36 -7.59 19.44 -15.03
C PHE A 36 -8.94 19.55 -15.73
N GLU A 37 -8.92 19.39 -17.04
CA GLU A 37 -10.14 19.20 -17.81
C GLU A 37 -10.75 17.82 -17.52
N PRO A 38 -12.07 17.72 -17.32
CA PRO A 38 -12.73 16.46 -17.05
C PRO A 38 -12.69 15.55 -18.28
N VAL A 39 -12.23 14.30 -18.10
CA VAL A 39 -12.16 13.30 -19.17
C VAL A 39 -13.34 12.32 -19.04
N CYS A 40 -14.41 12.58 -19.79
CA CYS A 40 -15.63 11.78 -19.79
C CYS A 40 -16.18 11.61 -21.22
N PRO A 41 -16.87 10.49 -21.55
CA PRO A 41 -17.09 9.32 -20.71
C PRO A 41 -15.80 8.50 -20.52
N SER A 42 -15.84 7.54 -19.60
CA SER A 42 -14.72 6.60 -19.38
C SER A 42 -14.38 5.86 -20.68
N PRO A 43 -13.10 5.80 -21.09
CA PRO A 43 -12.69 5.01 -22.25
C PRO A 43 -13.07 3.54 -22.08
N ILE A 44 -13.56 2.93 -23.15
CA ILE A 44 -13.92 1.50 -23.16
C ILE A 44 -12.64 0.66 -23.28
N GLY A 45 -12.45 -0.27 -22.35
CA GLY A 45 -11.36 -1.25 -22.41
C GLY A 45 -11.44 -2.11 -23.67
N ASN A 46 -10.43 -2.04 -24.54
CA ASN A 46 -10.40 -2.82 -25.78
C ASN A 46 -9.62 -4.14 -25.65
N GLY A 47 -8.73 -4.27 -24.66
CA GLY A 47 -7.90 -5.44 -24.43
C GLY A 47 -6.92 -5.67 -25.58
N THR A 48 -5.91 -4.82 -25.72
CA THR A 48 -4.88 -4.98 -26.75
C THR A 48 -3.68 -5.78 -26.21
N GLY A 49 -2.82 -6.24 -27.12
CA GLY A 49 -1.62 -7.01 -26.73
C GLY A 49 -1.98 -8.28 -25.95
N ASP A 50 -1.29 -8.52 -24.84
CA ASP A 50 -1.41 -9.76 -24.07
C ASP A 50 -2.76 -9.90 -23.34
N TRP A 51 -3.58 -8.84 -23.33
CA TRP A 51 -4.93 -8.84 -22.75
C TRP A 51 -6.01 -9.32 -23.73
N ALA A 52 -5.70 -9.46 -25.03
CA ALA A 52 -6.71 -9.69 -26.07
C ALA A 52 -7.55 -10.95 -25.87
N GLU A 53 -6.91 -12.07 -25.51
CA GLU A 53 -7.62 -13.33 -25.24
C GLU A 53 -8.53 -13.22 -24.01
N ALA A 54 -8.00 -12.66 -22.93
CA ALA A 54 -8.72 -12.49 -21.67
C ALA A 54 -9.95 -11.59 -21.85
N TYR A 55 -9.84 -10.50 -22.63
CA TYR A 55 -10.95 -9.64 -22.98
C TYR A 55 -11.98 -10.33 -23.88
N ALA A 56 -11.56 -11.17 -24.82
CA ALA A 56 -12.49 -11.93 -25.65
C ALA A 56 -13.33 -12.88 -24.80
N LYS A 57 -12.71 -13.60 -23.85
CA LYS A 57 -13.40 -14.44 -22.87
C LYS A 57 -14.31 -13.63 -21.96
N ALA A 58 -13.84 -12.49 -21.45
CA ALA A 58 -14.62 -11.60 -20.60
C ALA A 58 -15.89 -11.08 -21.29
N ARG A 59 -15.80 -10.64 -22.55
CA ARG A 59 -16.97 -10.21 -23.33
C ARG A 59 -17.97 -11.34 -23.55
N ALA A 60 -17.49 -12.56 -23.84
CA ALA A 60 -18.35 -13.72 -23.98
C ALA A 60 -19.03 -14.11 -22.66
N PHE A 61 -18.33 -14.02 -21.54
CA PHE A 61 -18.90 -14.22 -20.20
C PHE A 61 -19.99 -13.19 -19.89
N ILE A 62 -19.69 -11.90 -20.07
CA ILE A 62 -20.59 -10.78 -19.76
C ILE A 62 -21.86 -10.81 -20.60
N SER A 63 -21.77 -11.24 -21.87
CA SER A 63 -22.95 -11.37 -22.74
C SER A 63 -24.02 -12.36 -22.25
N GLN A 64 -23.67 -13.22 -21.29
CA GLN A 64 -24.58 -14.20 -20.68
C GLN A 64 -25.18 -13.72 -19.36
N LEU A 65 -24.78 -12.55 -18.87
CA LEU A 65 -25.21 -12.00 -17.59
C LEU A 65 -26.57 -11.31 -17.70
N THR A 66 -27.38 -11.43 -16.66
CA THR A 66 -28.49 -10.50 -16.45
C THR A 66 -27.93 -9.12 -16.06
N LEU A 67 -28.76 -8.08 -16.16
CA LEU A 67 -28.39 -6.75 -15.68
C LEU A 67 -28.00 -6.76 -14.19
N GLU A 68 -28.73 -7.53 -13.38
CA GLU A 68 -28.46 -7.69 -11.96
C GLU A 68 -27.14 -8.42 -11.70
N GLU A 69 -26.89 -9.54 -12.39
CA GLU A 69 -25.61 -10.25 -12.29
C GLU A 69 -24.44 -9.34 -12.71
N ASN A 70 -24.63 -8.52 -13.74
CA ASN A 70 -23.62 -7.58 -14.21
C ASN A 70 -23.35 -6.46 -13.20
N ASN A 71 -24.40 -5.88 -12.61
CA ASN A 71 -24.27 -4.87 -11.55
C ASN A 71 -23.59 -5.46 -10.30
N ASN A 72 -23.92 -6.69 -9.92
CA ASN A 72 -23.34 -7.34 -8.74
C ASN A 72 -21.84 -7.65 -8.85
N LEU A 73 -21.27 -7.59 -10.07
CA LEU A 73 -19.82 -7.69 -10.27
C LEU A 73 -19.08 -6.38 -9.99
N THR A 74 -19.79 -5.26 -9.90
CA THR A 74 -19.18 -3.93 -9.77
C THR A 74 -18.96 -3.55 -8.32
N TYR A 75 -19.43 -4.32 -7.35
CA TYR A 75 -19.24 -3.95 -5.95
C TYR A 75 -19.07 -5.14 -5.03
N GLY A 76 -18.41 -4.88 -3.91
CA GLY A 76 -18.23 -5.85 -2.85
C GLY A 76 -19.52 -6.11 -2.07
N ILE A 77 -19.61 -7.25 -1.41
CA ILE A 77 -20.68 -7.60 -0.49
C ILE A 77 -20.15 -7.67 0.93
N SER A 78 -20.98 -7.26 1.89
CA SER A 78 -20.69 -7.49 3.30
C SER A 78 -20.61 -8.99 3.59
N THR A 79 -19.55 -9.43 4.25
CA THR A 79 -19.41 -10.82 4.69
C THR A 79 -19.17 -10.90 6.19
N THR A 80 -19.49 -12.06 6.77
CA THR A 80 -19.25 -12.35 8.18
C THR A 80 -17.87 -12.95 8.45
N SER A 81 -17.00 -13.01 7.43
CA SER A 81 -15.66 -13.57 7.50
C SER A 81 -14.60 -12.51 7.18
N ASN A 82 -13.44 -12.62 7.81
CA ASN A 82 -12.26 -11.80 7.53
C ASN A 82 -11.30 -12.47 6.55
N ALA A 83 -11.70 -13.60 5.96
CA ALA A 83 -10.85 -14.35 5.02
C ALA A 83 -10.60 -13.62 3.67
N CYS A 84 -11.36 -12.56 3.42
CA CYS A 84 -11.17 -11.61 2.35
C CYS A 84 -11.44 -10.22 2.95
N SER A 85 -10.52 -9.28 2.77
CA SER A 85 -10.76 -7.86 3.09
C SER A 85 -11.92 -7.27 2.27
N GLY A 86 -12.15 -7.76 1.04
CA GLY A 86 -13.31 -7.42 0.21
C GLY A 86 -13.74 -8.60 -0.66
N VAL A 87 -15.05 -8.74 -0.92
CA VAL A 87 -15.59 -9.89 -1.68
C VAL A 87 -16.58 -9.44 -2.72
N VAL A 88 -16.36 -9.79 -3.99
CA VAL A 88 -17.39 -9.70 -5.04
C VAL A 88 -18.14 -11.03 -5.09
N ALA A 89 -19.47 -10.96 -5.16
CA ALA A 89 -20.32 -12.15 -5.20
C ALA A 89 -20.01 -13.04 -6.42
N GLY A 90 -20.15 -14.35 -6.24
CA GLY A 90 -20.04 -15.32 -7.33
C GLY A 90 -21.28 -15.35 -8.22
N ILE A 91 -21.13 -15.97 -9.40
CA ILE A 91 -22.20 -16.27 -10.35
C ILE A 91 -22.16 -17.79 -10.61
N PRO A 92 -22.75 -18.61 -9.71
CA PRO A 92 -22.62 -20.07 -9.75
C PRO A 92 -23.11 -20.69 -11.07
N ARG A 93 -24.14 -20.09 -11.68
CA ARG A 93 -24.71 -20.54 -12.97
C ARG A 93 -23.69 -20.54 -14.10
N LEU A 94 -22.71 -19.64 -14.05
CA LEU A 94 -21.64 -19.52 -15.05
C LEU A 94 -20.29 -20.01 -14.52
N GLY A 95 -20.28 -20.69 -13.38
CA GLY A 95 -19.05 -21.23 -12.78
C GLY A 95 -18.10 -20.17 -12.24
N PHE A 96 -18.54 -18.92 -12.05
CA PHE A 96 -17.73 -17.87 -11.45
C PHE A 96 -17.88 -17.92 -9.91
N PRO A 97 -16.81 -18.23 -9.16
CA PRO A 97 -16.95 -18.54 -7.74
C PRO A 97 -17.14 -17.31 -6.85
N ARG A 98 -16.29 -16.29 -7.05
CA ARG A 98 -16.23 -14.96 -6.39
C ARG A 98 -14.87 -14.32 -6.72
N LEU A 99 -14.73 -13.01 -6.47
CA LEU A 99 -13.41 -12.39 -6.30
C LEU A 99 -13.17 -12.09 -4.83
N CYS A 100 -11.96 -12.40 -4.37
CA CYS A 100 -11.50 -12.12 -3.01
C CYS A 100 -10.35 -11.12 -3.11
N PHE A 101 -10.57 -9.94 -2.53
CA PHE A 101 -9.56 -8.90 -2.38
C PHE A 101 -8.98 -9.05 -0.98
N GLU A 102 -7.67 -9.14 -0.90
CA GLU A 102 -6.96 -9.32 0.36
C GLU A 102 -5.80 -8.35 0.45
N HIS A 103 -5.54 -7.87 1.66
CA HIS A 103 -4.32 -7.18 1.99
C HIS A 103 -3.15 -8.21 2.05
N ALA A 104 -1.88 -7.85 1.97
CA ALA A 104 -1.27 -6.58 2.27
C ALA A 104 -0.02 -6.31 1.40
N GLY A 105 0.70 -5.24 1.75
CA GLY A 105 1.97 -4.85 1.11
C GLY A 105 3.17 -5.75 1.45
N ASN A 106 3.04 -6.67 2.41
CA ASN A 106 4.12 -7.55 2.89
C ASN A 106 3.73 -9.03 3.05
N GLY A 107 2.60 -9.45 2.48
CA GLY A 107 2.10 -10.83 2.48
C GLY A 107 0.59 -10.86 2.67
N VAL A 108 0.00 -12.06 2.78
CA VAL A 108 -1.45 -12.23 2.96
C VAL A 108 -1.84 -11.87 4.40
N ARG A 109 -2.79 -10.96 4.57
CA ARG A 109 -3.37 -10.58 5.88
C ARG A 109 -4.49 -11.55 6.28
N TYR A 110 -4.74 -11.69 7.59
CA TYR A 110 -5.81 -12.52 8.15
C TYR A 110 -5.84 -13.99 7.67
N ALA A 111 -4.66 -14.58 7.46
CA ALA A 111 -4.51 -15.97 7.09
C ALA A 111 -3.59 -16.71 8.08
N ASP A 112 -3.83 -18.01 8.25
CA ASP A 112 -3.02 -18.85 9.10
C ASP A 112 -1.66 -19.15 8.44
N PHE A 113 -0.60 -19.19 9.26
CA PHE A 113 0.73 -19.63 8.85
C PHE A 113 1.19 -18.98 7.53
N VAL A 114 1.43 -17.67 7.52
CA VAL A 114 1.89 -16.94 6.33
C VAL A 114 3.30 -16.39 6.52
N ASN A 115 4.07 -16.29 5.44
CA ASN A 115 5.34 -15.56 5.48
C ASN A 115 5.10 -14.06 5.69
N ASN A 116 6.03 -13.40 6.38
CA ASN A 116 6.04 -11.94 6.56
C ASN A 116 7.28 -11.39 5.84
N TYR A 117 7.06 -10.79 4.68
CA TYR A 117 8.14 -10.29 3.83
C TYR A 117 8.63 -8.91 4.31
N PRO A 118 9.92 -8.56 4.12
CA PRO A 118 10.41 -7.22 4.41
C PRO A 118 9.53 -6.15 3.74
N SER A 119 9.34 -5.00 4.36
CA SER A 119 8.50 -3.93 3.80
C SER A 119 9.07 -3.35 2.49
N GLY A 120 8.23 -2.67 1.71
CA GLY A 120 8.66 -2.06 0.44
C GLY A 120 9.83 -1.10 0.57
N ILE A 121 9.88 -0.32 1.66
CA ILE A 121 11.00 0.60 1.92
C ILE A 121 12.33 -0.14 2.10
N HIS A 122 12.29 -1.31 2.75
CA HIS A 122 13.47 -2.14 3.01
C HIS A 122 14.00 -2.74 1.70
N VAL A 123 13.10 -3.21 0.83
CA VAL A 123 13.48 -3.71 -0.50
C VAL A 123 13.92 -2.59 -1.43
N GLY A 124 13.29 -1.40 -1.34
CA GLY A 124 13.76 -0.22 -2.05
C GLY A 124 15.21 0.17 -1.68
N ALA A 125 15.59 0.00 -0.40
CA ALA A 125 16.94 0.26 0.08
C ALA A 125 17.99 -0.69 -0.52
N SER A 126 17.62 -1.95 -0.83
CA SER A 126 18.52 -2.92 -1.48
C SER A 126 18.98 -2.49 -2.87
N ARG A 127 18.15 -1.71 -3.58
CA ARG A 127 18.32 -1.37 -5.01
C ARG A 127 18.50 -2.60 -5.91
N ASN A 128 18.01 -3.76 -5.48
CA ASN A 128 18.12 -5.02 -6.20
C ASN A 128 16.78 -5.36 -6.88
N LYS A 129 16.76 -5.29 -8.21
CA LYS A 129 15.54 -5.55 -9.01
C LYS A 129 15.12 -7.02 -8.97
N SER A 130 16.07 -7.94 -8.92
CA SER A 130 15.78 -9.38 -8.82
C SER A 130 15.15 -9.68 -7.46
N LEU A 131 15.72 -9.15 -6.38
CA LEU A 131 15.12 -9.28 -5.05
C LEU A 131 13.73 -8.64 -4.98
N ALA A 132 13.51 -7.51 -5.66
CA ALA A 132 12.18 -6.92 -5.76
C ALA A 132 11.21 -7.83 -6.51
N TYR A 133 11.62 -8.48 -7.60
CA TYR A 133 10.80 -9.47 -8.34
C TYR A 133 10.55 -10.76 -7.54
N ASP A 134 11.57 -11.31 -6.90
CA ASP A 134 11.47 -12.55 -6.11
C ASP A 134 10.64 -12.32 -4.85
N ARG A 135 10.83 -11.16 -4.19
CA ARG A 135 9.89 -10.70 -3.18
C ARG A 135 8.52 -10.56 -3.76
N ALA A 136 8.36 -10.03 -4.98
CA ALA A 136 7.09 -9.73 -5.65
C ALA A 136 6.26 -10.93 -6.07
N CYS A 137 6.89 -12.06 -6.39
CA CYS A 137 6.24 -13.36 -6.34
C CYS A 137 5.52 -13.57 -4.98
N GLY A 138 5.95 -12.82 -3.94
CA GLY A 138 5.19 -12.41 -2.74
C GLY A 138 4.55 -10.98 -2.74
N VAL A 139 5.22 -9.81 -2.97
CA VAL A 139 4.66 -8.43 -3.09
C VAL A 139 5.56 -7.29 -3.75
N MET A 140 4.96 -6.32 -4.49
CA MET A 140 5.24 -4.87 -4.81
C MET A 140 6.14 -4.32 -5.96
N GLY A 141 5.61 -3.30 -6.69
CA GLY A 141 6.23 -2.53 -7.81
C GLY A 141 5.75 -2.89 -9.23
N GLY A 142 6.38 -2.38 -10.29
CA GLY A 142 6.19 -2.94 -11.64
C GLY A 142 6.72 -4.37 -11.72
N GLU A 143 7.89 -4.64 -11.13
CA GLU A 143 8.36 -6.02 -10.88
C GLU A 143 7.48 -6.74 -9.85
N GLY A 144 6.91 -5.99 -8.90
CA GLY A 144 5.75 -6.36 -8.07
C GLY A 144 4.60 -7.04 -8.78
N ALA A 145 4.01 -6.27 -9.68
CA ALA A 145 2.86 -6.67 -10.44
C ALA A 145 3.21 -7.92 -11.26
N LYS A 146 4.38 -7.93 -11.91
CA LYS A 146 4.85 -9.12 -12.64
C LYS A 146 4.99 -10.35 -11.74
N GLY A 147 5.61 -10.21 -10.57
CA GLY A 147 5.82 -11.31 -9.63
C GLY A 147 4.51 -11.89 -9.12
N MET A 148 3.59 -11.04 -8.62
CA MET A 148 2.28 -11.47 -8.15
C MET A 148 1.47 -12.16 -9.25
N GLN A 149 1.46 -11.57 -10.44
CA GLN A 149 0.69 -12.07 -11.57
C GLN A 149 1.25 -13.36 -12.15
N ALA A 150 2.57 -13.60 -12.02
CA ALA A 150 3.17 -14.89 -12.35
C ALA A 150 2.65 -16.04 -11.46
N GLN A 151 2.14 -15.73 -10.26
CA GLN A 151 1.48 -16.69 -9.37
C GLN A 151 -0.03 -16.82 -9.62
N GLY A 152 -0.58 -16.16 -10.64
CA GLY A 152 -2.01 -16.16 -10.94
C GLY A 152 -2.85 -15.27 -10.03
N VAL A 153 -2.22 -14.32 -9.31
CA VAL A 153 -2.92 -13.34 -8.45
C VAL A 153 -2.98 -11.99 -9.14
N ILE A 154 -4.16 -11.36 -9.13
CA ILE A 154 -4.36 -10.02 -9.70
C ILE A 154 -3.66 -8.99 -8.81
N ALA A 155 -2.63 -8.33 -9.33
CA ALA A 155 -1.94 -7.26 -8.60
C ALA A 155 -2.78 -5.97 -8.55
N SER A 156 -2.91 -5.40 -7.36
CA SER A 156 -3.55 -4.09 -7.11
C SER A 156 -2.49 -3.03 -6.88
N VAL A 157 -2.33 -2.09 -7.81
CA VAL A 157 -1.43 -0.95 -7.64
C VAL A 157 -2.19 0.17 -6.94
N LYS A 158 -1.75 0.59 -5.76
CA LYS A 158 -2.44 1.59 -4.94
C LYS A 158 -1.55 2.80 -4.67
N GLN A 159 -2.15 3.99 -4.54
CA GLN A 159 -1.46 5.12 -3.93
C GLN A 159 -1.78 5.15 -2.43
N GLU A 160 -0.75 5.28 -1.60
CA GLU A 160 -0.88 5.24 -0.15
C GLU A 160 -0.95 6.69 0.38
N LEU A 161 -2.15 7.28 0.32
CA LEU A 161 -2.46 8.58 0.93
C LEU A 161 -3.75 8.44 1.74
N TYR A 162 -3.58 8.26 3.05
CA TYR A 162 -4.69 8.15 3.99
C TYR A 162 -5.15 9.55 4.42
N SER A 163 -6.28 10.00 3.88
CA SER A 163 -7.00 11.17 4.37
C SER A 163 -8.47 10.99 4.05
N LYS A 164 -9.20 10.41 5.00
CA LYS A 164 -10.64 10.13 4.86
C LYS A 164 -11.44 11.36 5.29
N ALA A 165 -12.61 11.57 4.68
CA ALA A 165 -13.58 12.52 5.22
C ALA A 165 -14.04 12.06 6.62
N VAL A 166 -14.10 12.99 7.57
CA VAL A 166 -14.51 12.73 8.95
C VAL A 166 -15.78 13.51 9.24
N ASP A 167 -16.82 12.82 9.68
CA ASP A 167 -17.99 13.46 10.27
C ASP A 167 -17.65 13.75 11.74
N ASP A 168 -17.50 15.04 12.08
CA ASP A 168 -17.28 15.44 13.47
C ASP A 168 -18.60 15.33 14.25
N ALA A 169 -18.51 14.97 15.53
CA ALA A 169 -19.64 14.85 16.46
C ALA A 169 -20.43 16.17 16.64
N GLY A 170 -19.92 17.27 16.08
CA GLY A 170 -20.54 18.59 15.99
C GLY A 170 -21.42 18.85 14.75
N ASN A 171 -21.75 17.84 13.93
CA ASN A 171 -22.62 17.95 12.74
C ASN A 171 -21.97 18.66 11.52
N TYR A 172 -20.63 18.66 11.44
CA TYR A 172 -19.87 19.15 10.29
C TYR A 172 -19.13 17.99 9.62
N THR A 173 -19.30 17.85 8.31
CA THR A 173 -18.47 16.93 7.50
C THR A 173 -17.19 17.66 7.11
N ILE A 174 -16.05 17.15 7.59
CA ILE A 174 -14.74 17.57 7.13
C ILE A 174 -14.38 16.69 5.95
N GLU A 175 -14.34 17.29 4.75
CA GLU A 175 -13.92 16.59 3.54
C GLU A 175 -12.46 16.15 3.64
N ALA A 176 -12.12 15.06 2.94
CA ALA A 176 -10.74 14.57 2.82
C ALA A 176 -9.77 15.67 2.38
N VAL A 177 -8.48 15.56 2.70
CA VAL A 177 -7.46 16.53 2.23
C VAL A 177 -7.45 16.58 0.70
N SER A 178 -7.22 17.76 0.14
CA SER A 178 -6.95 17.89 -1.30
C SER A 178 -5.46 18.00 -1.55
N SER A 179 -4.91 17.03 -2.27
CA SER A 179 -3.59 17.09 -2.86
C SER A 179 -3.67 17.91 -4.14
N ASN A 180 -3.24 19.15 -4.06
CA ASN A 180 -3.30 20.09 -5.18
C ASN A 180 -1.97 20.06 -5.94
N ILE A 181 -1.99 19.49 -7.15
CA ILE A 181 -0.77 19.13 -7.89
C ILE A 181 -0.92 19.59 -9.34
N ASP A 182 0.13 20.23 -9.88
CA ASP A 182 0.19 20.60 -11.29
C ASP A 182 0.50 19.40 -12.19
N ASN A 183 0.13 19.49 -13.47
CA ASN A 183 0.28 18.39 -14.41
C ASN A 183 1.74 17.93 -14.59
N LYS A 184 2.72 18.85 -14.55
CA LYS A 184 4.13 18.47 -14.73
C LYS A 184 4.60 17.61 -13.55
N THR A 185 4.28 18.03 -12.33
CA THR A 185 4.59 17.27 -11.12
C THR A 185 3.90 15.91 -11.10
N ILE A 186 2.64 15.82 -11.55
CA ILE A 186 1.97 14.51 -11.69
C ILE A 186 2.74 13.62 -12.67
N GLN A 187 3.09 14.13 -13.86
CA GLN A 187 3.73 13.34 -14.91
C GLN A 187 5.15 12.87 -14.54
N GLU A 188 5.96 13.76 -13.97
CA GLU A 188 7.39 13.51 -13.74
C GLU A 188 7.68 12.78 -12.43
N LEU A 189 6.75 12.79 -11.47
CA LEU A 189 6.97 12.21 -10.14
C LEU A 189 5.93 11.14 -9.77
N TYR A 190 4.66 11.52 -9.67
CA TYR A 190 3.65 10.65 -9.05
C TYR A 190 3.10 9.58 -10.01
N LEU A 191 2.93 9.90 -11.29
CA LEU A 191 2.41 8.96 -12.30
C LEU A 191 3.49 7.98 -12.79
N TRP A 192 4.77 8.32 -12.63
CA TRP A 192 5.88 7.50 -13.11
C TRP A 192 5.84 6.04 -12.63
N PRO A 193 5.71 5.74 -11.31
CA PRO A 193 5.61 4.35 -10.85
C PRO A 193 4.35 3.63 -11.34
N PHE A 194 3.25 4.35 -11.58
CA PHE A 194 2.03 3.78 -12.17
C PHE A 194 2.24 3.44 -13.64
N ARG A 195 2.98 4.27 -14.40
CA ARG A 195 3.37 3.97 -15.78
C ARG A 195 4.16 2.66 -15.87
N ASP A 196 5.11 2.46 -14.94
CA ASP A 196 5.87 1.21 -14.88
C ASP A 196 4.98 0.01 -14.51
N SER A 197 4.03 0.19 -13.60
CA SER A 197 3.13 -0.88 -13.16
C SER A 197 2.09 -1.25 -14.23
N ILE A 198 1.57 -0.28 -14.97
CA ILE A 198 0.67 -0.50 -16.11
C ILE A 198 1.42 -1.19 -17.25
N LYS A 199 2.65 -0.77 -17.53
CA LYS A 199 3.53 -1.44 -18.50
C LYS A 199 3.86 -2.88 -18.09
N ALA A 200 3.89 -3.15 -16.78
CA ALA A 200 3.99 -4.48 -16.20
C ALA A 200 2.66 -5.26 -16.18
N GLU A 201 1.64 -4.75 -16.86
CA GLU A 201 0.31 -5.35 -16.98
C GLU A 201 -0.42 -5.52 -15.64
N ALA A 202 -0.27 -4.60 -14.69
CA ALA A 202 -1.02 -4.64 -13.44
C ALA A 202 -2.53 -4.84 -13.69
N GLY A 203 -3.15 -5.73 -12.91
CA GLY A 203 -4.52 -6.13 -13.15
C GLY A 203 -5.57 -5.16 -12.63
N ASN A 204 -5.26 -4.39 -11.58
CA ASN A 204 -6.11 -3.29 -11.13
C ASN A 204 -5.32 -2.13 -10.51
N ILE A 205 -5.96 -0.95 -10.46
CA ILE A 205 -5.50 0.23 -9.73
C ILE A 205 -6.51 0.57 -8.64
N MET A 206 -6.03 0.84 -7.43
CA MET A 206 -6.86 1.34 -6.34
C MET A 206 -6.81 2.87 -6.30
N CYS A 207 -7.96 3.51 -6.46
CA CYS A 207 -8.11 4.95 -6.26
C CYS A 207 -8.13 5.29 -4.77
N SER A 208 -7.62 6.47 -4.39
CA SER A 208 -7.40 6.83 -2.98
C SER A 208 -8.57 7.55 -2.31
N TYR A 209 -8.44 7.66 -0.98
CA TYR A 209 -9.30 8.48 -0.13
C TYR A 209 -9.22 9.98 -0.42
N ASN A 210 -8.02 10.52 -0.60
CA ASN A 210 -7.84 11.97 -0.71
C ASN A 210 -8.50 12.55 -1.97
N ARG A 211 -8.74 13.85 -1.93
CA ARG A 211 -9.07 14.62 -3.13
C ARG A 211 -7.79 14.97 -3.89
N VAL A 212 -7.87 15.05 -5.21
CA VAL A 212 -6.83 15.57 -6.09
C VAL A 212 -7.43 16.76 -6.83
N ASN A 213 -6.85 17.95 -6.66
CA ASN A 213 -7.40 19.20 -7.18
C ASN A 213 -8.90 19.34 -6.86
N ASN A 214 -9.25 19.09 -5.58
CA ASN A 214 -10.58 19.15 -4.97
C ASN A 214 -11.63 18.15 -5.48
N SER A 215 -11.27 17.21 -6.36
CA SER A 215 -12.13 16.06 -6.70
C SER A 215 -11.61 14.77 -6.06
N PHE A 216 -12.47 14.04 -5.35
CA PHE A 216 -12.14 12.77 -4.70
C PHE A 216 -11.49 11.78 -5.66
N GLY A 217 -10.43 11.09 -5.23
CA GLY A 217 -9.66 10.18 -6.08
C GLY A 217 -10.52 9.15 -6.81
N CYS A 218 -11.49 8.53 -6.13
CA CYS A 218 -12.42 7.55 -6.70
C CYS A 218 -13.60 8.13 -7.48
N GLN A 219 -13.56 9.42 -7.82
CA GLN A 219 -14.49 10.07 -8.76
C GLN A 219 -13.78 11.19 -9.56
N ASN A 220 -12.45 11.19 -9.59
CA ASN A 220 -11.67 12.14 -10.35
C ASN A 220 -11.40 11.57 -11.75
N SER A 221 -12.09 12.13 -12.74
CA SER A 221 -12.04 11.64 -14.12
C SER A 221 -10.67 11.81 -14.76
N THR A 222 -9.89 12.81 -14.37
CA THR A 222 -8.54 12.95 -14.90
C THR A 222 -7.61 11.87 -14.37
N THR A 223 -7.65 11.59 -13.07
CA THR A 223 -6.76 10.59 -12.47
C THR A 223 -7.18 9.14 -12.76
N MET A 224 -8.42 8.89 -13.18
CA MET A 224 -8.89 7.55 -13.56
C MET A 224 -9.09 7.35 -15.07
N ASN A 225 -9.74 8.28 -15.77
CA ASN A 225 -9.95 8.16 -17.22
C ASN A 225 -8.78 8.77 -18.01
N GLY A 226 -8.35 9.98 -17.66
CA GLY A 226 -7.34 10.72 -18.41
C GLY A 226 -5.97 10.05 -18.37
N LEU A 227 -5.43 9.86 -17.16
CA LEU A 227 -4.07 9.39 -16.98
C LEU A 227 -3.95 7.88 -17.25
N PRO A 228 -4.47 6.95 -16.42
CA PRO A 228 -4.19 5.53 -16.64
C PRO A 228 -4.94 4.96 -17.85
N LYS A 229 -6.24 5.23 -18.03
CA LYS A 229 -7.03 4.62 -19.11
C LYS A 229 -6.73 5.21 -20.49
N THR A 230 -6.65 6.54 -20.63
CA THR A 230 -6.44 7.20 -21.94
C THR A 230 -4.96 7.33 -22.28
N GLU A 231 -4.16 7.96 -21.43
CA GLU A 231 -2.75 8.24 -21.74
C GLU A 231 -1.88 6.98 -21.69
N LEU A 232 -2.08 6.13 -20.68
CA LEU A 232 -1.24 4.95 -20.45
C LEU A 232 -1.81 3.65 -21.05
N GLY A 233 -3.04 3.66 -21.55
CA GLY A 233 -3.68 2.50 -22.17
C GLY A 233 -3.98 1.35 -21.20
N PHE A 234 -4.31 1.67 -19.95
CA PHE A 234 -4.58 0.68 -18.91
C PHE A 234 -5.73 -0.26 -19.29
N SER A 235 -5.44 -1.57 -19.27
CA SER A 235 -6.39 -2.64 -19.60
C SER A 235 -6.95 -3.37 -18.38
N GLY A 236 -6.51 -3.00 -17.17
CA GLY A 236 -7.12 -3.47 -15.93
C GLY A 236 -8.33 -2.64 -15.53
N PHE A 237 -8.79 -2.82 -14.30
CA PHE A 237 -9.93 -2.09 -13.73
C PHE A 237 -9.53 -1.20 -12.54
N THR A 238 -10.33 -0.18 -12.25
CA THR A 238 -10.16 0.68 -11.07
C THR A 238 -11.05 0.21 -9.93
N VAL A 239 -10.47 -0.08 -8.78
CA VAL A 239 -11.18 -0.42 -7.53
C VAL A 239 -11.11 0.75 -6.55
N SER A 240 -12.16 0.97 -5.75
CA SER A 240 -12.10 1.93 -4.66
C SER A 240 -11.28 1.42 -3.50
N ASP A 241 -10.57 2.31 -2.81
CA ASP A 241 -10.22 2.05 -1.42
C ASP A 241 -11.51 1.88 -0.58
N TRP A 242 -11.40 1.31 0.61
CA TRP A 242 -12.53 0.90 1.43
C TRP A 242 -13.37 2.09 1.89
N ASN A 243 -14.57 2.24 1.31
CA ASN A 243 -15.47 3.39 1.51
C ASN A 243 -14.99 4.70 0.87
N ALA A 244 -14.08 4.65 -0.11
CA ALA A 244 -13.63 5.83 -0.85
C ALA A 244 -14.59 6.25 -1.98
N GLN A 245 -15.69 5.52 -2.20
CA GLN A 245 -16.74 5.95 -3.11
C GLN A 245 -17.59 7.06 -2.47
N HIS A 246 -17.73 8.19 -3.17
CA HIS A 246 -18.52 9.34 -2.71
C HIS A 246 -19.73 9.65 -3.60
N SER A 247 -19.92 8.92 -4.69
CA SER A 247 -21.05 9.12 -5.60
C SER A 247 -21.36 7.85 -6.42
N GLY A 248 -22.58 7.78 -6.96
CA GLY A 248 -23.03 6.69 -7.83
C GLY A 248 -22.61 6.92 -9.28
N VAL A 249 -23.51 7.53 -10.06
CA VAL A 249 -23.32 7.77 -11.51
C VAL A 249 -22.05 8.56 -11.81
N ALA A 250 -21.73 9.58 -11.01
CA ALA A 250 -20.54 10.41 -11.25
C ALA A 250 -19.23 9.62 -11.11
N ALA A 251 -19.10 8.77 -10.09
CA ALA A 251 -17.94 7.87 -9.94
C ALA A 251 -17.81 6.90 -11.12
N SER A 252 -18.92 6.31 -11.57
CA SER A 252 -18.95 5.42 -12.75
C SER A 252 -18.47 6.12 -14.02
N ILE A 253 -18.99 7.32 -14.31
CA ILE A 253 -18.60 8.09 -15.51
C ILE A 253 -17.14 8.54 -15.41
N ALA A 254 -16.68 8.88 -14.20
CA ALA A 254 -15.30 9.26 -13.93
C ALA A 254 -14.30 8.11 -14.05
N GLY A 255 -14.76 6.85 -14.10
CA GLY A 255 -13.90 5.70 -14.38
C GLY A 255 -13.70 4.73 -13.23
N LEU A 256 -14.53 4.79 -12.17
CA LEU A 256 -14.57 3.74 -11.15
C LEU A 256 -15.28 2.51 -11.71
N ASP A 257 -14.62 1.35 -11.63
CA ASP A 257 -15.16 0.09 -12.14
C ASP A 257 -15.65 -0.81 -11.00
N MET A 258 -15.02 -0.74 -9.82
CA MET A 258 -15.38 -1.56 -8.67
C MET A 258 -15.42 -0.79 -7.35
N ALA A 259 -16.49 -0.94 -6.56
CA ALA A 259 -16.66 -0.31 -5.26
C ALA A 259 -16.47 -1.32 -4.10
N MET A 260 -15.64 -0.96 -3.12
CA MET A 260 -15.30 -1.77 -1.95
C MET A 260 -15.45 -0.97 -0.64
N PRO A 261 -15.75 -1.62 0.50
CA PRO A 261 -16.10 -3.05 0.65
C PRO A 261 -17.53 -3.37 0.19
N ASP A 262 -18.35 -2.33 0.02
CA ASP A 262 -19.74 -2.42 -0.37
C ASP A 262 -20.10 -1.20 -1.24
N GLY A 263 -20.84 -1.43 -2.32
CA GLY A 263 -21.32 -0.40 -3.25
C GLY A 263 -22.82 -0.17 -3.16
N GLN A 264 -23.55 -0.86 -2.28
CA GLN A 264 -25.02 -0.78 -2.19
C GLN A 264 -25.54 0.66 -1.99
N LYS A 265 -24.80 1.49 -1.27
CA LYS A 265 -25.18 2.89 -0.99
C LYS A 265 -25.32 3.73 -2.27
N TYR A 266 -24.42 3.56 -3.23
CA TYR A 266 -24.31 4.45 -4.39
C TYR A 266 -24.64 3.77 -5.71
N TRP A 267 -24.32 2.48 -5.83
CA TRP A 267 -24.65 1.65 -6.98
C TRP A 267 -25.87 0.80 -6.65
N GLY A 268 -25.72 -0.42 -6.14
CA GLY A 268 -26.84 -1.24 -5.65
C GLY A 268 -28.11 -1.12 -6.50
N ASN A 269 -29.26 -0.90 -5.84
CA ASN A 269 -30.54 -0.66 -6.51
C ASN A 269 -30.60 0.69 -7.26
N ASN A 270 -29.92 1.72 -6.75
CA ASN A 270 -29.92 3.06 -7.34
C ASN A 270 -29.39 3.04 -8.78
N PHE A 271 -28.40 2.19 -9.06
CA PHE A 271 -27.81 2.03 -10.38
C PHE A 271 -28.80 1.36 -11.35
N THR A 272 -29.42 0.25 -10.93
CA THR A 272 -30.41 -0.46 -11.75
C THR A 272 -31.60 0.43 -12.10
N GLU A 273 -32.06 1.26 -11.14
CA GLU A 273 -33.10 2.26 -11.38
C GLU A 273 -32.64 3.35 -12.34
N ALA A 274 -31.44 3.91 -12.15
CA ALA A 274 -30.90 4.94 -13.03
C ALA A 274 -30.66 4.42 -14.46
N TYR A 275 -30.29 3.13 -14.62
CA TYR A 275 -30.21 2.45 -15.91
C TYR A 275 -31.60 2.29 -16.55
N ALA A 276 -32.60 1.80 -15.80
CA ALA A 276 -33.97 1.64 -16.30
C ALA A 276 -34.59 2.97 -16.74
N ASN A 277 -34.22 4.06 -16.07
CA ASN A 277 -34.68 5.42 -16.37
C ASN A 277 -33.90 6.10 -17.51
N GLY A 278 -32.93 5.41 -18.13
CA GLY A 278 -32.12 5.95 -19.23
C GLY A 278 -31.09 7.02 -18.81
N GLY A 279 -30.88 7.21 -17.50
CA GLY A 279 -29.95 8.19 -16.93
C GLY A 279 -28.48 7.76 -16.98
N ILE A 280 -28.22 6.47 -17.22
CA ILE A 280 -26.88 5.91 -17.39
C ILE A 280 -26.84 5.25 -18.77
N SER A 281 -26.23 5.92 -19.74
CA SER A 281 -25.84 5.23 -20.98
C SER A 281 -24.85 4.12 -20.60
N VAL A 282 -24.93 2.99 -21.31
CA VAL A 282 -24.18 1.72 -21.21
C VAL A 282 -22.72 1.77 -20.72
N ALA A 283 -22.05 2.93 -20.77
CA ALA A 283 -20.66 3.20 -20.37
C ALA A 283 -20.18 2.61 -19.03
N HIS A 284 -21.00 2.56 -17.96
CA HIS A 284 -20.58 1.89 -16.72
C HIS A 284 -20.44 0.37 -16.90
N LEU A 285 -21.40 -0.25 -17.60
CA LEU A 285 -21.39 -1.68 -17.88
C LEU A 285 -20.42 -2.05 -19.02
N ASP A 286 -20.10 -1.10 -19.89
CA ASP A 286 -19.16 -1.30 -21.01
C ASP A 286 -17.73 -1.58 -20.55
N ASN A 287 -17.36 -1.16 -19.33
CA ASN A 287 -16.05 -1.42 -18.74
C ASN A 287 -15.98 -2.65 -17.84
N MET A 288 -17.09 -3.37 -17.66
CA MET A 288 -17.11 -4.66 -16.95
C MET A 288 -16.20 -5.74 -17.53
N PRO A 289 -15.95 -5.78 -18.85
CA PRO A 289 -14.93 -6.66 -19.40
C PRO A 289 -13.55 -6.45 -18.76
N MET A 290 -13.22 -5.27 -18.24
CA MET A 290 -11.94 -5.03 -17.55
C MET A 290 -11.80 -5.91 -16.29
N ILE A 291 -12.84 -5.97 -15.45
CA ILE A 291 -12.83 -6.76 -14.20
C ILE A 291 -12.67 -8.26 -14.52
N ILE A 292 -13.51 -8.77 -15.40
CA ILE A 292 -13.54 -10.20 -15.74
C ILE A 292 -12.32 -10.59 -16.58
N SER A 293 -11.77 -9.67 -17.39
CA SER A 293 -10.53 -9.93 -18.13
C SER A 293 -9.35 -10.14 -17.19
N ALA A 294 -9.27 -9.43 -16.05
CA ALA A 294 -8.20 -9.64 -15.09
C ALA A 294 -8.28 -11.06 -14.47
N TRP A 295 -9.50 -11.54 -14.18
CA TRP A 295 -9.73 -12.92 -13.72
C TRP A 295 -9.24 -13.96 -14.73
N TYR A 296 -9.59 -13.79 -16.02
CA TYR A 296 -9.11 -14.66 -17.09
C TYR A 296 -7.61 -14.54 -17.38
N LYS A 297 -7.05 -13.33 -17.34
CA LYS A 297 -5.63 -13.06 -17.64
C LYS A 297 -4.72 -13.78 -16.64
N MET A 298 -5.17 -13.88 -15.40
CA MET A 298 -4.43 -14.57 -14.33
C MET A 298 -4.75 -16.07 -14.25
N GLY A 299 -5.57 -16.61 -15.17
CA GLY A 299 -5.90 -18.04 -15.21
C GLY A 299 -6.73 -18.53 -14.02
N GLN A 300 -7.44 -17.62 -13.34
CA GLN A 300 -8.24 -17.94 -12.16
C GLN A 300 -9.54 -18.70 -12.51
N ASP A 301 -9.85 -18.84 -13.80
CA ASP A 301 -10.90 -19.69 -14.35
C ASP A 301 -10.47 -21.16 -14.49
N GLY A 302 -9.20 -21.47 -14.25
CA GLY A 302 -8.66 -22.82 -14.33
C GLY A 302 -9.31 -23.76 -13.31
N ALA A 303 -9.62 -24.99 -13.73
CA ALA A 303 -10.26 -26.00 -12.86
C ALA A 303 -9.41 -26.40 -11.64
N THR A 304 -8.10 -26.15 -11.68
CA THR A 304 -7.16 -26.40 -10.58
C THR A 304 -6.88 -25.16 -9.74
N TYR A 305 -7.44 -24.00 -10.09
CA TYR A 305 -7.25 -22.78 -9.32
C TYR A 305 -7.97 -22.93 -7.95
N PRO A 306 -7.29 -22.66 -6.83
CA PRO A 306 -7.88 -22.88 -5.51
C PRO A 306 -9.05 -21.93 -5.27
N ALA A 307 -10.09 -22.43 -4.58
CA ALA A 307 -11.21 -21.59 -4.17
C ALA A 307 -10.71 -20.50 -3.19
N PRO A 308 -10.97 -19.21 -3.48
CA PRO A 308 -10.50 -18.12 -2.65
C PRO A 308 -11.35 -17.93 -1.39
N GLY A 309 -10.87 -17.09 -0.46
CA GLY A 309 -11.58 -16.75 0.78
C GLY A 309 -11.48 -17.79 1.89
N VAL A 310 -10.28 -18.36 2.04
CA VAL A 310 -9.91 -19.18 3.20
C VAL A 310 -8.98 -18.36 4.08
N GLY A 311 -9.36 -18.18 5.34
CA GLY A 311 -8.62 -17.35 6.29
C GLY A 311 -9.31 -17.30 7.64
N VAL A 312 -8.84 -16.39 8.49
CA VAL A 312 -9.26 -16.25 9.87
C VAL A 312 -10.56 -15.42 9.95
N PRO A 313 -11.60 -15.89 10.66
CA PRO A 313 -12.84 -15.14 10.86
C PRO A 313 -12.66 -13.95 11.81
N TYR A 314 -13.58 -12.96 11.77
CA TYR A 314 -13.59 -11.81 12.69
C TYR A 314 -13.51 -12.24 14.16
N ASN A 315 -14.35 -13.20 14.55
CA ASN A 315 -14.21 -13.86 15.83
C ASN A 315 -13.13 -14.93 15.71
N ILE A 316 -11.90 -14.60 16.14
CA ILE A 316 -10.74 -15.48 16.08
C ILE A 316 -10.93 -16.83 16.81
N ARG A 317 -11.91 -16.93 17.72
CA ARG A 317 -12.25 -18.17 18.43
C ARG A 317 -13.24 -19.04 17.66
N ALA A 318 -13.84 -18.52 16.59
CA ALA A 318 -14.78 -19.27 15.77
C ALA A 318 -14.02 -20.36 14.97
N PRO A 319 -14.60 -21.57 14.84
CA PRO A 319 -14.02 -22.60 14.00
C PRO A 319 -13.90 -22.12 12.55
N HIS A 320 -12.75 -22.39 11.93
CA HIS A 320 -12.51 -22.12 10.51
C HIS A 320 -11.55 -23.17 9.94
N ARG A 321 -11.40 -23.19 8.61
CA ARG A 321 -10.45 -24.07 7.94
C ARG A 321 -9.05 -23.49 8.08
N ILE A 322 -8.23 -24.16 8.87
CA ILE A 322 -6.80 -23.85 9.00
C ILE A 322 -6.06 -24.29 7.73
N VAL A 323 -5.30 -23.39 7.13
CA VAL A 323 -4.44 -23.68 5.98
C VAL A 323 -3.01 -23.30 6.33
N ASN A 324 -2.06 -24.21 6.12
CA ASN A 324 -0.65 -23.85 6.21
C ASN A 324 -0.21 -23.19 4.91
N ALA A 325 -0.14 -21.85 4.91
CA ALA A 325 0.28 -21.06 3.76
C ALA A 325 1.77 -20.67 3.81
N LEU A 326 2.59 -21.33 4.66
CA LEU A 326 4.01 -21.05 4.74
C LEU A 326 4.71 -21.62 3.53
N ASP A 327 5.29 -20.72 2.76
CA ASP A 327 6.27 -21.06 1.76
C ASP A 327 7.64 -21.23 2.43
N THR A 328 8.13 -22.46 2.47
CA THR A 328 9.46 -22.77 3.00
C THR A 328 10.57 -22.35 2.06
N ASP A 329 10.28 -22.25 0.76
CA ASP A 329 11.23 -21.89 -0.28
C ASP A 329 11.43 -20.37 -0.33
N ALA A 330 10.57 -19.59 0.33
CA ALA A 330 10.71 -18.14 0.50
C ALA A 330 11.83 -17.72 1.47
N LYS A 331 12.42 -18.67 2.24
CA LYS A 331 13.44 -18.34 3.26
C LYS A 331 14.66 -17.57 2.72
N PRO A 332 15.26 -17.93 1.57
CA PRO A 332 16.37 -17.17 0.99
C PRO A 332 15.94 -15.74 0.66
N THR A 333 14.81 -15.55 0.00
CA THR A 333 14.26 -14.23 -0.35
C THR A 333 13.98 -13.37 0.88
N LEU A 334 13.44 -13.96 1.95
CA LEU A 334 13.21 -13.27 3.23
C LEU A 334 14.52 -12.82 3.86
N PHE A 335 15.53 -13.70 3.88
CA PHE A 335 16.83 -13.41 4.47
C PHE A 335 17.62 -12.38 3.65
N GLU A 336 17.74 -12.56 2.33
CA GLU A 336 18.40 -11.63 1.43
C GLU A 336 17.69 -10.27 1.42
N GLY A 337 16.35 -10.28 1.40
CA GLY A 337 15.53 -9.09 1.54
C GLY A 337 15.86 -8.33 2.82
N ALA A 338 15.99 -9.03 3.95
CA ALA A 338 16.39 -8.43 5.21
C ALA A 338 17.83 -7.91 5.18
N VAL A 339 18.80 -8.68 4.67
CA VAL A 339 20.22 -8.31 4.65
C VAL A 339 20.50 -7.12 3.74
N GLU A 340 20.03 -7.17 2.49
CA GLU A 340 20.34 -6.14 1.49
C GLU A 340 19.65 -4.81 1.77
N GLY A 341 18.55 -4.79 2.54
CA GLY A 341 17.89 -3.56 2.94
C GLY A 341 18.61 -2.79 4.07
N HIS A 342 19.62 -3.36 4.73
CA HIS A 342 20.39 -2.65 5.75
C HIS A 342 21.37 -1.64 5.12
N VAL A 343 21.29 -0.37 5.56
CA VAL A 343 22.15 0.70 5.06
C VAL A 343 23.15 1.12 6.14
N LEU A 344 24.45 0.92 5.86
CA LEU A 344 25.53 1.40 6.73
C LEU A 344 25.72 2.91 6.56
N VAL A 345 25.17 3.69 7.50
CA VAL A 345 25.23 5.16 7.46
C VAL A 345 26.51 5.75 8.03
N LYS A 346 27.17 5.04 8.96
CA LYS A 346 28.40 5.48 9.61
C LYS A 346 29.25 4.28 10.02
N ASN A 347 30.53 4.32 9.68
CA ASN A 347 31.53 3.38 10.18
C ASN A 347 32.82 4.15 10.46
N THR A 348 33.11 4.40 11.74
CA THR A 348 34.31 5.11 12.18
C THR A 348 35.26 4.13 12.83
N ASN A 349 36.55 4.28 12.61
CA ASN A 349 37.60 3.40 13.14
C ASN A 349 37.44 1.93 12.73
N ASP A 350 36.82 1.66 11.58
CA ASP A 350 36.60 0.31 11.04
C ASP A 350 35.99 -0.67 12.06
N VAL A 351 35.06 -0.17 12.89
CA VAL A 351 34.38 -0.96 13.93
C VAL A 351 33.56 -2.09 13.31
N LEU A 352 32.96 -1.85 12.13
CA LEU A 352 32.28 -2.87 11.34
C LEU A 352 33.14 -3.31 10.15
N PRO A 353 33.14 -4.62 9.79
CA PRO A 353 32.40 -5.71 10.42
C PRO A 353 32.98 -6.11 11.79
N LEU A 354 32.11 -6.51 12.71
CA LEU A 354 32.55 -7.07 13.99
C LEU A 354 33.36 -8.34 13.73
N LYS A 355 34.45 -8.50 14.49
CA LYS A 355 35.27 -9.72 14.47
C LYS A 355 34.67 -10.75 15.42
N SER A 356 35.20 -10.82 16.63
CA SER A 356 34.71 -11.66 17.73
C SER A 356 34.97 -10.92 19.04
N PRO A 357 34.14 -9.92 19.39
CA PRO A 357 34.29 -9.25 20.68
C PRO A 357 34.17 -10.28 21.79
N SER A 358 34.97 -10.16 22.85
CA SER A 358 34.87 -11.06 24.00
C SER A 358 33.67 -10.67 24.87
N TYR A 359 33.26 -9.39 24.83
CA TYR A 359 32.12 -8.87 25.57
C TYR A 359 31.31 -7.84 24.78
N CYS A 360 29.99 -8.02 24.67
CA CYS A 360 29.12 -7.14 23.89
C CYS A 360 27.71 -6.97 24.49
N PRO A 361 27.36 -5.81 25.06
CA PRO A 361 25.99 -5.48 25.45
C PRO A 361 25.04 -5.28 24.25
N SER A 362 23.77 -5.63 24.40
CA SER A 362 22.71 -5.53 23.38
C SER A 362 21.36 -5.09 23.97
N SER A 363 20.48 -4.45 23.18
CA SER A 363 19.22 -3.88 23.70
C SER A 363 17.91 -4.31 23.01
N ALA A 364 17.89 -5.29 22.09
CA ALA A 364 16.68 -5.65 21.33
C ALA A 364 16.22 -7.11 21.52
N THR A 365 15.14 -7.32 22.28
CA THR A 365 14.54 -8.64 22.54
C THR A 365 13.51 -9.08 21.50
N THR A 366 13.23 -10.38 21.55
CA THR A 366 12.06 -11.00 20.93
C THR A 366 10.76 -10.36 21.45
N PRO A 367 9.81 -10.04 20.56
CA PRO A 367 8.49 -9.57 20.94
C PRO A 367 7.80 -10.43 22.02
N LYS A 368 7.34 -9.83 23.13
CA LYS A 368 6.43 -10.51 24.06
C LYS A 368 5.08 -10.72 23.34
N PRO A 369 4.49 -11.94 23.35
CA PRO A 369 3.21 -12.19 22.69
C PRO A 369 2.11 -11.28 23.26
N LEU A 370 1.22 -10.78 22.39
CA LEU A 370 0.24 -9.71 22.62
C LEU A 370 -0.59 -9.82 23.94
N LEU A 371 -0.79 -11.03 24.46
CA LEU A 371 -1.60 -11.28 25.65
C LEU A 371 -1.02 -10.68 26.95
N SER A 372 0.29 -10.39 27.01
CA SER A 372 0.92 -9.80 28.21
C SER A 372 1.05 -8.28 28.18
N ALA A 373 0.69 -7.61 27.07
CA ALA A 373 0.94 -6.18 26.86
C ALA A 373 -0.27 -5.28 27.15
N VAL A 374 -1.46 -5.85 27.41
CA VAL A 374 -2.72 -5.10 27.57
C VAL A 374 -2.64 -4.06 28.70
N SER A 375 -1.83 -4.29 29.74
CA SER A 375 -1.68 -3.36 30.86
C SER A 375 -0.75 -2.16 30.59
N GLN A 376 0.07 -2.18 29.54
CA GLN A 376 1.00 -1.08 29.20
C GLN A 376 0.42 -0.09 28.18
N VAL A 377 -0.69 -0.45 27.52
CA VAL A 377 -1.31 0.36 26.47
C VAL A 377 -1.98 1.63 27.01
N GLU A 378 -2.44 1.61 28.28
CA GLU A 378 -3.15 2.74 28.89
C GLU A 378 -2.23 3.92 29.27
N GLU A 379 -0.95 3.69 29.56
CA GLU A 379 -0.05 4.74 30.06
C GLU A 379 0.67 5.53 28.97
N THR A 380 0.90 4.96 27.78
CA THR A 380 1.78 5.59 26.77
C THR A 380 1.04 6.40 25.70
N PHE A 381 -0.22 6.07 25.39
CA PHE A 381 -0.93 6.66 24.23
C PHE A 381 -2.12 7.56 24.59
N GLY A 382 -2.38 7.78 25.88
CA GLY A 382 -3.59 8.45 26.34
C GLY A 382 -4.85 7.66 25.97
N THR A 383 -5.98 8.04 26.55
CA THR A 383 -7.28 7.39 26.41
C THR A 383 -7.79 7.41 24.95
N ILE A 384 -7.29 6.50 24.13
CA ILE A 384 -7.91 6.06 22.89
C ILE A 384 -8.24 4.58 23.09
N ASN A 385 -9.31 4.09 22.46
CA ASN A 385 -9.79 2.70 22.36
C ASN A 385 -8.75 1.69 21.79
N PHE A 386 -7.48 1.82 22.16
CA PHE A 386 -6.33 1.07 21.68
C PHE A 386 -6.30 -0.33 22.32
N ALA A 387 -6.56 -0.44 23.62
CA ALA A 387 -6.63 -1.73 24.30
C ALA A 387 -7.84 -2.59 23.85
N SER A 388 -8.99 -1.97 23.55
CA SER A 388 -10.19 -2.66 23.10
C SER A 388 -10.08 -3.15 21.65
N THR A 389 -9.47 -2.37 20.75
CA THR A 389 -9.17 -2.80 19.37
C THR A 389 -8.11 -3.91 19.30
N MET A 390 -7.09 -3.88 20.18
CA MET A 390 -6.07 -4.93 20.27
C MET A 390 -6.60 -6.29 20.75
N LEU A 391 -7.59 -6.32 21.64
CA LEU A 391 -8.21 -7.56 22.13
C LEU A 391 -9.15 -8.20 21.10
N GLU A 392 -9.66 -7.43 20.15
CA GLU A 392 -10.56 -7.89 19.10
C GLU A 392 -9.85 -8.21 17.77
N GLN A 393 -8.69 -7.61 17.47
CA GLN A 393 -7.94 -7.77 16.21
C GLN A 393 -6.42 -7.97 16.42
N PRO A 394 -5.95 -9.15 16.86
CA PRO A 394 -4.54 -9.39 17.18
C PRO A 394 -3.59 -9.40 15.96
N TYR A 395 -4.12 -9.37 14.73
CA TYR A 395 -3.35 -9.43 13.48
C TYR A 395 -2.92 -8.06 12.94
N ASP A 396 -3.32 -6.97 13.61
CA ASP A 396 -3.11 -5.59 13.12
C ASP A 396 -1.81 -4.95 13.62
N PHE A 397 -1.07 -5.66 14.48
CA PHE A 397 0.09 -5.11 15.17
C PHE A 397 1.32 -6.01 14.97
N GLN A 398 2.22 -5.58 14.07
CA GLN A 398 3.57 -6.14 13.90
C GLN A 398 4.58 -5.52 14.88
N VAL A 399 4.11 -5.10 16.05
CA VAL A 399 4.90 -4.41 17.08
C VAL A 399 4.88 -5.26 18.34
N ALA A 400 6.06 -5.52 18.89
CA ALA A 400 6.14 -5.64 20.34
C ALA A 400 6.38 -4.26 20.93
N PHE A 401 5.55 -3.90 21.90
CA PHE A 401 5.95 -2.91 22.89
C PHE A 401 7.31 -3.33 23.47
N ASN A 402 8.29 -2.43 23.42
CA ASN A 402 9.69 -2.66 23.78
C ASN A 402 10.42 -3.78 23.00
N GLY A 403 9.96 -4.15 21.80
CA GLY A 403 10.59 -5.19 20.97
C GLY A 403 10.95 -4.75 19.55
N THR A 404 11.35 -5.71 18.73
CA THR A 404 11.78 -5.47 17.35
C THR A 404 10.59 -5.15 16.44
N VAL A 405 10.69 -4.07 15.65
CA VAL A 405 9.70 -3.70 14.62
C VAL A 405 10.06 -4.39 13.30
N THR A 406 9.18 -5.26 12.81
CA THR A 406 9.38 -6.00 11.53
C THR A 406 8.57 -5.45 10.37
N GLY A 407 7.61 -4.56 10.65
CA GLY A 407 6.88 -3.78 9.65
C GLY A 407 6.01 -2.71 10.30
N GLY A 408 5.28 -1.96 9.47
CA GLY A 408 4.38 -0.90 9.94
C GLY A 408 3.08 -1.43 10.55
N GLY A 409 2.18 -0.54 10.94
CA GLY A 409 0.82 -0.88 11.38
C GLY A 409 -0.25 -0.60 10.33
N GLY A 410 -1.41 -1.25 10.46
CA GLY A 410 -2.58 -1.03 9.61
C GLY A 410 -2.72 -2.07 8.49
N SER A 411 -3.45 -1.73 7.42
CA SER A 411 -3.78 -2.65 6.33
C SER A 411 -2.59 -3.07 5.46
N GLY A 412 -1.47 -2.36 5.55
CA GLY A 412 -0.22 -2.71 4.87
C GLY A 412 0.53 -3.90 5.46
N SER A 413 0.03 -4.48 6.55
CA SER A 413 0.76 -5.47 7.36
C SER A 413 0.04 -6.82 7.46
N ASN A 414 0.80 -7.89 7.72
CA ASN A 414 0.28 -9.22 8.08
C ASN A 414 0.89 -9.76 9.39
N THR A 415 0.74 -11.03 9.74
CA THR A 415 1.40 -11.59 10.94
C THR A 415 2.16 -12.86 10.60
N GLY A 416 3.49 -12.78 10.68
CA GLY A 416 4.36 -13.94 10.48
C GLY A 416 4.31 -14.91 11.68
N PRO A 417 4.62 -16.20 11.47
CA PRO A 417 4.55 -17.24 12.52
C PRO A 417 5.62 -17.09 13.61
N TYR A 418 6.73 -16.43 13.31
CA TYR A 418 7.87 -16.25 14.20
C TYR A 418 8.74 -15.08 13.73
N ILE A 419 9.66 -14.67 14.59
CA ILE A 419 10.67 -13.65 14.34
C ILE A 419 12.01 -14.14 14.92
N SER A 420 13.11 -13.87 14.22
CA SER A 420 14.45 -13.92 14.79
C SER A 420 14.82 -12.49 15.18
N ALA A 421 14.71 -12.15 16.46
CA ALA A 421 15.03 -10.81 16.92
C ALA A 421 16.56 -10.63 17.02
N PRO A 422 17.08 -9.38 17.01
CA PRO A 422 18.50 -9.13 17.04
C PRO A 422 19.21 -9.79 18.23
N LEU A 423 18.64 -9.77 19.44
CA LEU A 423 19.24 -10.47 20.59
C LEU A 423 19.30 -11.98 20.38
N ASP A 424 18.28 -12.62 19.82
CA ASP A 424 18.28 -14.08 19.57
C ASP A 424 19.43 -14.44 18.60
N ALA A 425 19.57 -13.67 17.52
CA ALA A 425 20.62 -13.87 16.52
C ALA A 425 22.02 -13.59 17.08
N LEU A 426 22.16 -12.55 17.91
CA LEU A 426 23.42 -12.22 18.58
C LEU A 426 23.82 -13.28 19.59
N GLN A 427 22.88 -13.81 20.38
CA GLN A 427 23.15 -14.91 21.31
C GLN A 427 23.57 -16.18 20.57
N GLN A 428 22.92 -16.49 19.44
CA GLN A 428 23.32 -17.61 18.60
C GLN A 428 24.76 -17.46 18.09
N ARG A 429 25.15 -16.27 17.61
CA ARG A 429 26.52 -16.02 17.18
C ARG A 429 27.52 -16.05 18.34
N ALA A 430 27.17 -15.44 19.46
CA ALA A 430 28.00 -15.39 20.65
C ALA A 430 28.35 -16.78 21.20
N SER A 431 27.41 -17.73 21.11
CA SER A 431 27.65 -19.13 21.48
C SER A 431 28.72 -19.83 20.63
N GLN A 432 28.93 -19.37 19.39
CA GLN A 432 29.96 -19.91 18.48
C GLN A 432 31.31 -19.23 18.70
N ASP A 433 31.28 -17.93 19.02
CA ASP A 433 32.47 -17.09 19.15
C ASP A 433 33.03 -17.04 20.59
N ASN A 434 32.35 -17.66 21.56
CA ASN A 434 32.60 -17.52 23.01
C ASN A 434 32.52 -16.06 23.50
N THR A 435 31.65 -15.26 22.91
CA THR A 435 31.36 -13.89 23.32
C THR A 435 30.39 -13.89 24.50
N VAL A 436 30.63 -13.03 25.49
CA VAL A 436 29.66 -12.75 26.56
C VAL A 436 28.70 -11.66 26.06
N ILE A 437 27.40 -11.97 25.98
CA ILE A 437 26.35 -11.00 25.70
C ILE A 437 25.61 -10.68 26.99
N MET A 438 25.55 -9.40 27.34
CA MET A 438 24.61 -8.86 28.32
C MET A 438 23.53 -8.06 27.61
N TRP A 439 22.34 -7.94 28.19
CA TRP A 439 21.29 -7.15 27.58
C TRP A 439 20.42 -6.43 28.60
N ASP A 440 19.93 -5.26 28.19
CA ASP A 440 18.85 -4.52 28.86
C ASP A 440 17.86 -4.08 27.79
N THR A 441 16.60 -4.47 27.98
CA THR A 441 15.50 -4.14 27.05
C THR A 441 14.39 -3.34 27.72
N GLU A 442 14.61 -2.90 28.96
CA GLU A 442 13.66 -2.15 29.77
C GLU A 442 14.22 -0.79 30.21
N ASN A 443 15.48 -0.49 29.82
CA ASN A 443 16.18 0.78 30.03
C ASN A 443 16.20 1.18 31.52
N THR A 444 16.84 0.33 32.32
CA THR A 444 17.01 0.56 33.76
C THR A 444 18.21 1.48 34.00
N ASP A 445 18.19 2.32 35.05
CA ASP A 445 19.28 3.24 35.40
C ASP A 445 20.65 2.53 35.61
N ASP A 446 20.64 1.21 35.84
CA ASP A 446 21.82 0.35 35.97
C ASP A 446 22.49 -0.01 34.60
N TYR A 447 21.90 0.38 33.46
CA TYR A 447 22.42 0.07 32.12
C TYR A 447 23.86 0.56 31.90
N MET A 448 24.22 1.69 32.51
CA MET A 448 25.56 2.26 32.42
C MET A 448 26.64 1.35 33.02
N ALA A 449 26.31 0.56 34.05
CA ALA A 449 27.25 -0.37 34.67
C ALA A 449 27.56 -1.57 33.76
N LEU A 450 26.64 -1.95 32.86
CA LEU A 450 26.83 -3.05 31.90
C LEU A 450 27.81 -2.68 30.77
N MET A 451 28.05 -1.37 30.55
CA MET A 451 28.87 -0.84 29.46
C MET A 451 30.35 -0.72 29.80
N GLU A 452 30.68 -0.58 31.08
CA GLU A 452 32.06 -0.44 31.55
C GLU A 452 32.84 -1.75 31.32
N GLY A 453 33.81 -1.70 30.40
CA GLY A 453 34.63 -2.86 30.02
C GLY A 453 34.16 -3.62 28.77
N SER A 454 33.15 -3.11 28.05
CA SER A 454 32.71 -3.71 26.79
C SER A 454 33.64 -3.47 25.60
N ASP A 455 33.80 -4.48 24.73
CA ASP A 455 34.55 -4.34 23.47
C ASP A 455 33.70 -3.65 22.40
N ALA A 456 32.38 -3.86 22.45
CA ALA A 456 31.40 -3.24 21.56
C ALA A 456 30.04 -3.15 22.28
N CYS A 457 29.25 -2.12 22.00
CA CYS A 457 27.87 -2.00 22.47
C CYS A 457 26.94 -1.85 21.26
N LEU A 458 25.91 -2.70 21.19
CA LEU A 458 24.91 -2.69 20.12
C LEU A 458 23.59 -2.12 20.64
N VAL A 459 23.31 -0.88 20.26
CA VAL A 459 22.05 -0.19 20.60
C VAL A 459 21.08 -0.30 19.43
N PHE A 460 19.91 -0.84 19.69
CA PHE A 460 18.82 -0.95 18.73
C PHE A 460 17.73 0.06 19.05
N ILE A 461 17.34 0.85 18.06
CA ILE A 461 16.27 1.85 18.16
C ILE A 461 15.27 1.62 17.03
N ASN A 462 14.01 1.97 17.26
CA ASN A 462 12.96 1.91 16.25
C ASN A 462 12.07 3.15 16.30
N ALA A 463 11.33 3.38 15.22
CA ALA A 463 10.28 4.39 15.12
C ALA A 463 9.10 3.75 14.40
N PHE A 464 7.94 3.69 15.06
CA PHE A 464 6.76 3.02 14.53
C PHE A 464 5.77 4.01 13.90
N CYS A 465 5.18 3.63 12.77
CA CYS A 465 4.11 4.34 12.11
C CYS A 465 2.99 3.38 11.69
N TYR A 466 1.74 3.85 11.63
CA TYR A 466 0.58 3.05 11.27
C TYR A 466 -0.37 3.80 10.33
N GLU A 467 -1.18 3.07 9.57
CA GLU A 467 -2.24 3.66 8.74
C GLU A 467 -3.23 4.47 9.60
N SER A 468 -3.49 5.73 9.23
CA SER A 468 -4.28 6.69 10.03
C SER A 468 -3.55 7.36 11.19
N SER A 469 -2.22 7.18 11.33
CA SER A 469 -1.44 8.00 12.27
C SER A 469 -1.39 9.44 11.77
N ILE A 470 -2.19 10.31 12.37
CA ILE A 470 -1.83 11.74 12.41
C ILE A 470 -0.52 11.76 13.23
N PRO A 471 0.60 12.28 12.71
CA PRO A 471 1.71 12.54 13.60
C PRO A 471 1.16 13.47 14.68
N PHE A 472 1.27 13.10 15.95
CA PHE A 472 1.12 14.05 17.03
C PHE A 472 2.24 15.09 16.87
N THR A 473 2.09 16.00 15.91
CA THR A 473 2.66 17.33 16.04
C THR A 473 1.82 17.97 17.11
N ASP A 474 2.37 17.93 18.30
CA ASP A 474 2.01 18.77 19.41
C ASP A 474 1.70 20.16 18.85
N HIS A 475 0.42 20.47 18.68
CA HIS A 475 -0.07 21.82 18.40
C HIS A 475 0.04 22.62 19.71
N GLN A 476 1.18 22.54 20.40
CA GLN A 476 1.68 23.67 21.15
C GLN A 476 2.13 24.68 20.12
N VAL A 477 1.20 25.56 19.80
CA VAL A 477 1.47 26.92 19.37
C VAL A 477 2.66 27.43 20.17
N MET A 478 3.85 27.43 19.57
CA MET A 478 4.96 28.27 19.97
C MET A 478 4.51 29.71 19.72
N ASP A 479 3.72 30.24 20.64
CA ASP A 479 3.49 31.66 20.83
C ASP A 479 4.81 32.24 21.32
N ASN A 480 5.73 32.46 20.39
CA ASN A 480 6.89 33.31 20.61
C ASN A 480 6.41 34.77 20.65
N ARG A 481 5.81 35.13 21.79
CA ARG A 481 5.80 36.48 22.33
C ARG A 481 6.37 36.47 23.75
N ARG A 482 7.69 36.61 23.83
CA ARG A 482 8.35 37.52 24.77
C ARG A 482 9.52 38.20 24.09
#